data_AF-A0A6M5YIE8-F1
#
_entry.id   AF-A0A6M5YIE8-F1
#
_cell.length_a   1.000
_cell.length_b   1.000
_cell.length_c   1.000
_cell.angle_alpha   90.00
_cell.angle_beta   90.00
_cell.angle_gamma   90.00
#
_symmetry.space_group_name_H-M   'P 1'
#
loop_
_entity.id
_entity.type
_entity.pdbx_description
1 polymer ?
#
loop_
_entity_poly.entity_id
_entity_poly.type
_entity_poly.pdbx_seq_one_letter_code
_entity_poly.pdbx_strand_id
1 'polypeptide(L)'
;MADSAFGRMNISLPTDLKREMDAVKDVNWSNVAAEAFRLKLLEIRSSQKGATMQQVVNRMKAAAKLEESAEHRAGKQAGEKWARDTATPAQLRRLAEIRDELFVGVPDTFGWPGILYVTFHKGADVDRAEVNGYWSSVLGEKDAERIYEEQFASAFVEGALAVWAIVEPQL
;
A
#
# COMPACT_ATOMS: atom_id res chain seq x y z
N MET A 1 -24.94 21.25 -14.57
CA MET A 1 -23.56 21.15 -14.07
C MET A 1 -23.58 21.69 -12.65
N ALA A 2 -23.45 20.82 -11.64
CA ALA A 2 -23.49 21.24 -10.25
C ALA A 2 -22.11 21.80 -9.87
N ASP A 3 -22.10 23.07 -9.49
CA ASP A 3 -20.95 23.81 -8.98
C ASP A 3 -20.38 23.09 -7.75
N SER A 4 -19.10 22.70 -7.78
CA SER A 4 -18.47 22.06 -6.62
C SER A 4 -18.18 23.14 -5.56
N ALA A 5 -19.18 23.49 -4.78
CA ALA A 5 -19.06 24.50 -3.74
C ALA A 5 -18.08 24.03 -2.65
N PHE A 6 -16.89 24.63 -2.61
CA PHE A 6 -15.94 24.45 -1.51
C PHE A 6 -16.47 25.15 -0.25
N GLY A 7 -16.63 24.41 0.83
CA GLY A 7 -16.96 24.98 2.14
C GLY A 7 -15.72 25.60 2.81
N ARG A 8 -15.78 26.88 3.17
CA ARG A 8 -14.75 27.54 3.98
C ARG A 8 -15.02 27.31 5.47
N MET A 9 -14.00 26.86 6.20
CA MET A 9 -14.07 26.69 7.66
C MET A 9 -12.78 27.20 8.31
N ASN A 10 -12.90 27.80 9.50
CA ASN A 10 -11.75 28.19 10.32
C ASN A 10 -11.54 27.13 11.41
N ILE A 11 -10.32 26.63 11.53
CA ILE A 11 -9.92 25.68 12.58
C ILE A 11 -8.80 26.31 13.42
N SER A 12 -8.79 26.01 14.71
CA SER A 12 -7.68 26.37 15.60
C SER A 12 -6.71 25.20 15.68
N LEU A 13 -5.42 25.48 15.59
CA LEU A 13 -4.33 24.50 15.66
C LEU A 13 -3.38 24.85 16.82
N PRO A 14 -2.72 23.86 17.43
CA PRO A 14 -1.57 24.13 18.31
C PRO A 14 -0.53 25.01 17.61
N THR A 15 0.02 25.98 18.34
CA THR A 15 0.93 27.00 17.79
C THR A 15 2.22 26.41 17.22
N ASP A 16 2.75 25.39 17.88
CA ASP A 16 3.89 24.60 17.45
C ASP A 16 3.62 23.89 16.12
N LEU A 17 2.48 23.21 15.99
CA LEU A 17 2.08 22.54 14.75
C LEU A 17 1.92 23.54 13.59
N LYS A 18 1.29 24.70 13.83
CA LYS A 18 1.16 25.74 12.80
C LYS A 18 2.52 26.24 12.32
N ARG A 19 3.48 26.42 13.24
CA ARG A 19 4.85 26.83 12.91
C ARG A 19 5.57 25.78 12.07
N GLU A 20 5.40 24.50 12.38
CA GLU A 20 5.94 23.39 11.57
C GLU A 20 5.32 23.36 10.17
N MET A 21 4.00 23.54 10.07
CA MET A 21 3.29 23.63 8.79
C MET A 21 3.78 24.81 7.93
N ASP A 22 4.03 25.97 8.54
CA ASP A 22 4.52 27.16 7.82
C ASP A 22 5.96 27.03 7.33
N ALA A 23 6.76 26.16 7.97
CA ALA A 23 8.14 25.91 7.57
C ALA A 23 8.25 25.10 6.27
N VAL A 24 7.20 24.35 5.90
CA VAL A 24 7.16 23.52 4.69
C VAL A 24 6.53 24.30 3.54
N LYS A 25 7.27 24.46 2.43
CA LYS A 25 6.80 25.15 1.22
C LYS A 25 6.09 24.20 0.27
N ASP A 26 5.26 24.76 -0.61
CA ASP A 26 4.60 24.07 -1.73
C ASP A 26 3.60 22.97 -1.34
N VAL A 27 3.05 23.03 -0.12
CA VAL A 27 2.00 22.11 0.36
C VAL A 27 0.63 22.79 0.34
N ASN A 28 -0.34 22.15 -0.30
CA ASN A 28 -1.74 22.56 -0.20
C ASN A 28 -2.37 21.99 1.08
N TRP A 29 -2.24 22.71 2.19
CA TRP A 29 -2.76 22.32 3.49
C TRP A 29 -4.27 22.05 3.52
N SER A 30 -5.05 22.73 2.68
CA SER A 30 -6.50 22.48 2.56
C SER A 30 -6.78 21.09 1.99
N ASN A 31 -6.01 20.64 1.00
CA ASN A 31 -6.14 19.29 0.45
C ASN A 31 -5.72 18.23 1.48
N VAL A 32 -4.60 18.45 2.18
CA VAL A 32 -4.13 17.55 3.25
C VAL A 32 -5.18 17.43 4.35
N ALA A 33 -5.76 18.56 4.81
CA ALA A 33 -6.80 18.56 5.81
C ALA A 33 -8.09 17.87 5.32
N ALA A 34 -8.50 18.12 4.08
CA ALA A 34 -9.67 17.47 3.50
C ALA A 34 -9.51 15.94 3.42
N GLU A 35 -8.31 15.46 3.06
CA GLU A 35 -8.00 14.03 3.07
C GLU A 35 -8.02 13.44 4.48
N ALA A 36 -7.38 14.10 5.44
CA ALA A 36 -7.39 13.69 6.84
C ALA A 36 -8.82 13.63 7.42
N PHE A 37 -9.66 14.62 7.11
CA PHE A 37 -11.07 14.62 7.53
C PHE A 37 -11.87 13.50 6.86
N ARG A 38 -11.65 13.22 5.57
CA ARG A 38 -12.30 12.08 4.89
C ARG A 38 -11.92 10.76 5.54
N LEU A 39 -10.62 10.55 5.83
CA LEU A 39 -10.14 9.37 6.53
C LEU A 39 -10.82 9.24 7.90
N LYS A 40 -10.84 10.32 8.68
CA LYS A 40 -11.45 10.31 10.01
C LYS A 40 -12.95 10.05 9.98
N LEU A 41 -13.65 10.58 8.98
CA LEU A 41 -15.07 10.29 8.77
C LEU A 41 -15.31 8.82 8.41
N LEU A 42 -14.42 8.20 7.64
CA LEU A 42 -14.48 6.76 7.37
C LEU A 42 -14.29 5.96 8.65
N GLU A 43 -13.32 6.30 9.49
CA GLU A 43 -13.10 5.64 10.79
C GLU A 43 -14.36 5.72 11.66
N ILE A 44 -14.91 6.93 11.83
CA ILE A 44 -16.14 7.14 12.61
C ILE A 44 -17.29 6.30 12.04
N ARG A 45 -17.50 6.34 10.73
CA ARG A 45 -18.56 5.55 10.07
C ARG A 45 -18.35 4.04 10.21
N SER A 46 -17.11 3.55 10.14
CA SER A 46 -16.78 2.13 10.30
C SER A 46 -17.09 1.62 11.72
N SER A 47 -16.98 2.48 12.73
CA SER A 47 -17.27 2.15 14.14
C SER A 47 -18.75 2.27 14.55
N GLN A 48 -19.59 2.95 13.75
CA GLN A 48 -20.99 3.17 14.10
C GLN A 48 -21.81 1.89 14.00
N LYS A 49 -22.60 1.55 15.03
CA LYS A 49 -23.59 0.47 14.93
C LYS A 49 -24.76 0.95 14.06
N GLY A 50 -25.02 0.26 12.95
CA GLY A 50 -26.14 0.60 12.06
C GLY A 50 -27.47 0.10 12.62
N ALA A 51 -28.47 0.97 12.69
CA ALA A 51 -29.85 0.61 13.00
C ALA A 51 -30.61 0.13 11.75
N THR A 52 -30.11 0.46 10.55
CA THR A 52 -30.70 0.06 9.26
C THR A 52 -29.68 -0.65 8.37
N MET A 53 -30.17 -1.46 7.42
CA MET A 53 -29.31 -2.18 6.47
C MET A 53 -28.44 -1.24 5.63
N GLN A 54 -28.96 -0.08 5.23
CA GLN A 54 -28.17 0.92 4.51
C GLN A 54 -27.01 1.47 5.35
N GLN A 55 -27.20 1.65 6.66
CA GLN A 55 -26.13 2.06 7.56
C GLN A 55 -25.09 0.95 7.72
N VAL A 56 -25.51 -0.31 7.78
CA VAL A 56 -24.61 -1.47 7.77
C VAL A 56 -23.78 -1.49 6.49
N VAL A 57 -24.39 -1.33 5.31
CA VAL A 57 -23.68 -1.26 4.02
C VAL A 57 -22.67 -0.12 4.01
N ASN A 58 -23.06 1.07 4.45
CA ASN A 58 -22.16 2.23 4.48
C ASN A 58 -20.98 2.02 5.44
N ARG A 59 -21.21 1.38 6.59
CA ARG A 59 -20.18 0.99 7.56
C ARG A 59 -19.19 0.00 6.95
N MET A 60 -19.69 -1.05 6.30
CA MET A 60 -18.85 -2.08 5.67
C MET A 60 -18.02 -1.50 4.52
N LYS A 61 -18.60 -0.62 3.68
CA LYS A 61 -17.83 0.09 2.64
C LYS A 61 -16.73 0.97 3.25
N ALA A 62 -17.01 1.65 4.37
CA ALA A 62 -16.01 2.46 5.04
C ALA A 62 -14.89 1.61 5.66
N ALA A 63 -15.23 0.48 6.28
CA ALA A 63 -14.27 -0.48 6.82
C ALA A 63 -13.39 -1.07 5.71
N ALA A 64 -13.98 -1.56 4.61
CA ALA A 64 -13.25 -2.09 3.47
C ALA A 64 -12.25 -1.09 2.90
N LYS A 65 -12.64 0.18 2.78
CA LYS A 65 -11.72 1.24 2.30
C LYS A 65 -10.57 1.54 3.28
N LEU A 66 -10.80 1.40 4.58
CA LEU A 66 -9.75 1.57 5.59
C LEU A 66 -8.79 0.38 5.60
N GLU A 67 -9.32 -0.84 5.46
CA GLU A 67 -8.54 -2.07 5.30
C GLU A 67 -7.69 -2.00 4.03
N GLU A 68 -8.28 -1.58 2.91
CA GLU A 68 -7.59 -1.34 1.65
C GLU A 68 -6.39 -0.38 1.85
N SER A 69 -6.60 0.74 2.53
CA SER A 69 -5.50 1.68 2.84
C SER A 69 -4.44 1.10 3.80
N ALA A 70 -4.85 0.23 4.74
CA ALA A 70 -3.93 -0.40 5.68
C ALA A 70 -3.06 -1.47 4.99
N GLU A 71 -3.67 -2.33 4.17
CA GLU A 71 -2.96 -3.36 3.39
C GLU A 71 -1.96 -2.74 2.43
N HIS A 72 -2.36 -1.68 1.72
CA HIS A 72 -1.44 -0.95 0.86
C HIS A 72 -0.23 -0.37 1.62
N ARG A 73 -0.44 0.26 2.77
CA ARG A 73 0.67 0.82 3.55
C ARG A 73 1.59 -0.27 4.09
N ALA A 74 1.01 -1.37 4.56
CA ALA A 74 1.77 -2.50 5.07
C ALA A 74 2.59 -3.18 3.97
N GLY A 75 1.98 -3.44 2.80
CA GLY A 75 2.66 -3.98 1.63
C GLY A 75 3.83 -3.11 1.23
N LYS A 76 3.61 -1.79 1.08
CA LYS A 76 4.68 -0.84 0.75
C LYS A 76 5.85 -0.85 1.72
N GLN A 77 5.57 -0.81 3.03
CA GLN A 77 6.61 -0.86 4.05
C GLN A 77 7.39 -2.19 4.03
N ALA A 78 6.71 -3.31 3.80
CA ALA A 78 7.33 -4.62 3.67
C ALA A 78 8.24 -4.69 2.42
N GLY A 79 7.79 -4.12 1.31
CA GLY A 79 8.57 -4.00 0.07
C GLY A 79 9.84 -3.17 0.23
N GLU A 80 9.72 -1.99 0.85
CA GLU A 80 10.87 -1.13 1.19
C GLU A 80 11.86 -1.85 2.09
N LYS A 81 11.37 -2.57 3.11
CA LYS A 81 12.21 -3.36 4.02
C LYS A 81 12.94 -4.48 3.27
N TRP A 82 12.22 -5.29 2.49
CA TRP A 82 12.82 -6.36 1.69
C TRP A 82 13.89 -5.83 0.74
N ALA A 83 13.60 -4.73 0.03
CA ALA A 83 14.55 -4.14 -0.91
C ALA A 83 15.84 -3.62 -0.25
N ARG A 84 15.75 -3.09 0.98
CA ARG A 84 16.91 -2.62 1.73
C ARG A 84 17.73 -3.75 2.35
N ASP A 85 17.06 -4.73 2.93
CA ASP A 85 17.70 -5.68 3.84
C ASP A 85 18.13 -6.97 3.14
N THR A 86 17.41 -7.38 2.08
CA THR A 86 17.51 -8.73 1.52
C THR A 86 17.70 -8.75 0.01
N ALA A 87 17.01 -7.87 -0.72
CA ALA A 87 16.98 -7.94 -2.18
C ALA A 87 18.34 -7.64 -2.80
N THR A 88 18.66 -8.37 -3.87
CA THR A 88 19.83 -8.08 -4.71
C THR A 88 19.48 -7.06 -5.81
N PRO A 89 20.46 -6.28 -6.32
CA PRO A 89 20.24 -5.39 -7.47
C PRO A 89 19.67 -6.12 -8.69
N ALA A 90 20.02 -7.40 -8.89
CA ALA A 90 19.50 -8.20 -9.99
C ALA A 90 17.99 -8.50 -9.83
N GLN A 91 17.51 -8.75 -8.61
CA GLN A 91 16.09 -8.97 -8.35
C GLN A 91 15.28 -7.68 -8.52
N LEU A 92 15.78 -6.55 -8.01
CA LEU A 92 15.12 -5.25 -8.14
C LEU A 92 15.04 -4.77 -9.60
N ARG A 93 16.10 -4.99 -10.39
CA ARG A 93 16.09 -4.70 -11.83
C ARG A 93 15.03 -5.49 -12.57
N ARG A 94 14.96 -6.81 -12.34
CA ARG A 94 13.92 -7.66 -12.96
C ARG A 94 12.53 -7.16 -12.60
N LEU A 95 12.31 -6.80 -11.33
CA LEU A 95 11.03 -6.28 -10.88
C LEU A 95 10.67 -4.96 -11.61
N ALA A 96 11.65 -4.08 -11.83
CA ALA A 96 11.44 -2.83 -12.55
C ALA A 96 11.10 -3.05 -14.03
N GLU A 97 11.70 -4.06 -14.67
CA GLU A 97 11.49 -4.41 -16.08
C GLU A 97 10.06 -4.87 -16.37
N ILE A 98 9.43 -5.62 -15.46
CA ILE A 98 8.10 -6.21 -15.67
C ILE A 98 7.00 -5.56 -14.81
N ARG A 99 7.28 -4.42 -14.18
CA ARG A 99 6.37 -3.76 -13.23
C ARG A 99 4.97 -3.49 -13.80
N ASP A 100 4.90 -3.10 -15.07
CA ASP A 100 3.64 -2.67 -15.71
C ASP A 100 2.80 -3.90 -16.15
N GLU A 101 3.40 -5.10 -16.11
CA GLU A 101 2.77 -6.38 -16.47
C GLU A 101 2.40 -7.23 -15.24
N LEU A 102 2.99 -6.92 -14.08
CA LEU A 102 3.04 -7.78 -12.90
C LEU A 102 1.69 -8.10 -12.23
N PHE A 103 0.67 -7.31 -12.51
CA PHE A 103 -0.67 -7.43 -11.95
C PHE A 103 -1.77 -7.37 -13.02
N VAL A 104 -1.45 -7.78 -14.25
CA VAL A 104 -2.43 -7.83 -15.33
C VAL A 104 -3.09 -9.21 -15.36
N GLY A 105 -4.37 -9.26 -15.00
CA GLY A 105 -5.19 -10.47 -15.09
C GLY A 105 -5.34 -11.21 -13.77
N VAL A 106 -5.67 -12.51 -13.85
CA VAL A 106 -5.85 -13.37 -12.68
C VAL A 106 -4.57 -14.19 -12.51
N PRO A 107 -4.00 -14.27 -11.29
CA PRO A 107 -2.78 -15.04 -11.09
C PRO A 107 -3.04 -16.54 -11.26
N ASP A 108 -1.97 -17.30 -11.48
CA ASP A 108 -2.05 -18.75 -11.62
C ASP A 108 -2.39 -19.46 -10.28
N THR A 109 -2.28 -20.79 -10.24
CA THR A 109 -2.58 -21.60 -9.04
C THR A 109 -1.67 -21.32 -7.83
N PHE A 110 -0.58 -20.57 -8.01
CA PHE A 110 0.32 -20.14 -6.94
C PHE A 110 0.07 -18.70 -6.48
N GLY A 111 -0.86 -18.00 -7.14
CA GLY A 111 -1.20 -16.61 -6.81
C GLY A 111 -0.08 -15.63 -7.17
N TRP A 112 -0.28 -14.37 -6.79
CA TRP A 112 0.76 -13.34 -6.86
C TRP A 112 2.10 -13.74 -6.20
N PRO A 113 2.12 -14.51 -5.09
CA PRO A 113 3.36 -14.96 -4.47
C PRO A 113 4.24 -15.80 -5.40
N GLY A 114 3.64 -16.66 -6.23
CA GLY A 114 4.36 -17.48 -7.21
C GLY A 114 4.93 -16.65 -8.36
N ILE A 115 4.13 -15.73 -8.91
CA ILE A 115 4.56 -14.80 -9.98
C ILE A 115 5.78 -13.99 -9.53
N LEU A 116 5.70 -13.41 -8.34
CA LEU A 116 6.79 -12.65 -7.74
C LEU A 116 8.02 -13.54 -7.45
N TYR A 117 7.83 -14.75 -6.93
CA TYR A 117 8.93 -15.68 -6.67
C TYR A 117 9.71 -16.03 -7.94
N VAL A 118 9.01 -16.36 -9.03
CA VAL A 118 9.62 -16.67 -10.34
C VAL A 118 10.36 -15.45 -10.90
N THR A 119 9.79 -14.26 -10.73
CA THR A 119 10.43 -13.00 -11.11
C THR A 119 11.78 -12.83 -10.42
N PHE A 120 11.83 -13.12 -9.12
CA PHE A 120 13.05 -13.01 -8.32
C PHE A 120 14.05 -14.12 -8.61
N HIS A 121 13.59 -15.33 -8.96
CA HIS A 121 14.40 -16.52 -9.14
C HIS A 121 14.28 -17.06 -10.57
N LYS A 122 14.87 -16.31 -11.51
CA LYS A 122 14.87 -16.66 -12.94
C LYS A 122 15.24 -18.13 -13.17
N GLY A 123 14.33 -18.88 -13.78
CA GLY A 123 14.55 -20.30 -14.13
C GLY A 123 14.33 -21.29 -12.98
N ALA A 124 13.75 -20.86 -11.85
CA ALA A 124 13.31 -21.78 -10.80
C ALA A 124 12.07 -22.56 -11.25
N ASP A 125 12.07 -23.86 -10.99
CA ASP A 125 10.84 -24.65 -10.99
C ASP A 125 10.00 -24.21 -9.79
N VAL A 126 8.70 -23.96 -10.02
CA VAL A 126 7.81 -23.45 -8.98
C VAL A 126 7.32 -24.61 -8.11
N ASP A 127 7.90 -24.74 -6.92
CA ASP A 127 7.35 -25.55 -5.85
C ASP A 127 6.59 -24.69 -4.82
N ARG A 128 5.40 -25.14 -4.42
CA ARG A 128 4.56 -24.39 -3.47
C ARG A 128 5.23 -24.27 -2.10
N ALA A 129 5.94 -25.30 -1.64
CA ALA A 129 6.59 -25.23 -0.33
C ALA A 129 7.76 -24.24 -0.36
N GLU A 130 8.51 -24.17 -1.46
CA GLU A 130 9.54 -23.15 -1.67
C GLU A 130 8.98 -21.72 -1.70
N VAL A 131 7.91 -21.49 -2.47
CA VAL A 131 7.25 -20.17 -2.53
C VAL A 131 6.80 -19.75 -1.13
N ASN A 132 6.11 -20.64 -0.40
CA ASN A 132 5.62 -20.35 0.95
C ASN A 132 6.76 -20.11 1.94
N GLY A 133 7.84 -20.91 1.85
CA GLY A 133 9.03 -20.75 2.67
C GLY A 133 9.74 -19.42 2.42
N TYR A 134 9.86 -19.03 1.15
CA TYR A 134 10.43 -17.74 0.76
C TYR A 134 9.63 -16.58 1.36
N TRP A 135 8.31 -16.55 1.18
CA TRP A 135 7.48 -15.46 1.70
C TRP A 135 7.41 -15.42 3.23
N SER A 136 7.44 -16.59 3.88
CA SER A 136 7.57 -16.68 5.34
C SER A 136 8.91 -16.11 5.82
N SER A 137 9.99 -16.26 5.06
CA SER A 137 11.29 -15.67 5.40
C SER A 137 11.33 -14.15 5.18
N VAL A 138 10.65 -13.65 4.14
CA VAL A 138 10.64 -12.22 3.77
C VAL A 138 9.72 -11.41 4.69
N LEU A 139 8.51 -11.90 4.92
CA LEU A 139 7.45 -11.18 5.62
C LEU A 139 7.27 -11.64 7.07
N GLY A 140 7.79 -12.81 7.43
CA GLY A 140 7.49 -13.49 8.69
C GLY A 140 6.22 -14.34 8.59
N GLU A 141 6.14 -15.41 9.39
CA GLU A 141 5.06 -16.41 9.34
C GLU A 141 3.65 -15.79 9.46
N LYS A 142 3.50 -14.71 10.21
CA LYS A 142 2.19 -14.06 10.45
C LYS A 142 1.69 -13.24 9.26
N ASP A 143 2.61 -12.67 8.48
CA ASP A 143 2.27 -11.76 7.38
C ASP A 143 2.47 -12.40 6.00
N ALA A 144 3.04 -13.61 5.95
CA ALA A 144 3.31 -14.34 4.71
C ALA A 144 2.06 -14.55 3.84
N GLU A 145 0.90 -14.79 4.44
CA GLU A 145 -0.34 -14.99 3.69
C GLU A 145 -0.87 -13.69 3.04
N ARG A 146 -0.44 -12.52 3.52
CA ARG A 146 -0.93 -11.23 2.99
C ARG A 146 -0.45 -10.98 1.58
N ILE A 147 0.67 -11.60 1.17
CA ILE A 147 1.20 -11.48 -0.20
C ILE A 147 0.29 -12.14 -1.26
N TYR A 148 -0.70 -12.93 -0.84
CA TYR A 148 -1.74 -13.43 -1.75
C TYR A 148 -2.76 -12.37 -2.15
N GLU A 149 -2.90 -11.31 -1.36
CA GLU A 149 -3.78 -10.19 -1.68
C GLU A 149 -3.12 -9.27 -2.71
N GLU A 150 -3.77 -9.09 -3.87
CA GLU A 150 -3.23 -8.29 -4.99
C GLU A 150 -2.77 -6.92 -4.53
N GLN A 151 -3.56 -6.28 -3.66
CA GLN A 151 -3.27 -4.95 -3.20
C GLN A 151 -2.01 -4.87 -2.33
N PHE A 152 -1.83 -5.85 -1.43
CA PHE A 152 -0.62 -5.92 -0.61
C PHE A 152 0.58 -6.24 -1.50
N ALA A 153 0.45 -7.19 -2.43
CA ALA A 153 1.51 -7.58 -3.37
C ALA A 153 1.93 -6.42 -4.28
N SER A 154 0.97 -5.68 -4.84
CA SER A 154 1.24 -4.50 -5.66
C SER A 154 1.95 -3.42 -4.86
N ALA A 155 1.44 -3.10 -3.66
CA ALA A 155 2.08 -2.11 -2.80
C ALA A 155 3.49 -2.56 -2.34
N PHE A 156 3.71 -3.86 -2.12
CA PHE A 156 5.05 -4.42 -1.85
C PHE A 156 6.01 -4.12 -3.01
N VAL A 157 5.56 -4.33 -4.25
CA VAL A 157 6.37 -4.00 -5.44
C VAL A 157 6.65 -2.51 -5.53
N GLU A 158 5.65 -1.66 -5.28
CA GLU A 158 5.85 -0.21 -5.24
C GLU A 158 6.90 0.20 -4.21
N GLY A 159 6.84 -0.35 -3.00
CA GLY A 159 7.80 -0.09 -1.94
C GLY A 159 9.22 -0.51 -2.31
N ALA A 160 9.36 -1.71 -2.89
CA ALA A 160 10.65 -2.21 -3.34
C ALA A 160 11.26 -1.34 -4.45
N LEU A 161 10.43 -0.94 -5.43
CA LEU A 161 10.86 -0.08 -6.54
C LEU A 161 11.16 1.35 -6.11
N ALA A 162 10.51 1.86 -5.05
CA ALA A 162 10.85 3.16 -4.48
C ALA A 162 12.28 3.19 -3.93
N VAL A 163 12.74 2.08 -3.32
CA VAL A 163 14.14 1.92 -2.89
C VAL A 163 15.06 1.79 -4.11
N TRP A 164 14.68 0.98 -5.11
CA TRP A 164 15.47 0.79 -6.33
C TRP A 164 15.73 2.10 -7.06
N ALA A 165 14.72 2.97 -7.20
CA ALA A 165 14.85 4.28 -7.86
C ALA A 165 15.91 5.20 -7.21
N ILE A 166 16.23 4.99 -5.93
CA ILE A 166 17.27 5.72 -5.21
C ILE A 166 18.65 5.10 -5.45
N VAL A 167 18.72 3.76 -5.49
CA VAL A 167 19.98 3.00 -5.56
C VAL A 167 20.51 2.86 -6.99
N GLU A 168 19.63 2.65 -7.97
CA GLU A 168 19.99 2.41 -9.37
C GLU A 168 20.94 3.46 -9.97
N PRO A 169 20.74 4.78 -9.78
CA PRO A 169 21.64 5.79 -10.34
C PRO A 169 23.06 5.80 -9.73
N GLN A 170 23.29 5.02 -8.67
CA GLN A 170 24.56 4.96 -7.93
C GLN A 170 25.38 3.69 -8.25
N LEU A 171 24.84 2.77 -9.05
CA LEU A 171 25.47 1.51 -9.45
C LEU A 171 26.02 1.59 -10.88
#